data_AF-A0AAV3RQE3-F1
#
_entry.id   AF-A0AAV3RQE3-F1
#
_cell.length_a   1.000
_cell.length_b   1.000
_cell.length_c   1.000
_cell.angle_alpha   90.00
_cell.angle_beta   90.00
_cell.angle_gamma   90.00
#
_symmetry.space_group_name_H-M   'P 1'
#
loop_
_entity.id
_entity.type
_entity.pdbx_description
1 polymer ?
#
loop_
_entity_poly.entity_id
_entity_poly.type
_entity_poly.pdbx_seq_one_letter_code
_entity_poly.pdbx_strand_id
1 'polypeptide(L)'
;MVELYLKNPIIKVKQIYGDTQLVIRQLMGEYEVRKSELISDHVYAEKLLQSLCLVSIKQVTRKMNKQADALAGLASSLAFLGKEIRVLVGEK
;
A
#
# COMPACT_ATOMS: atom_id res chain seq x y z
N MET A 1 -2.76 9.25 -7.02
CA MET A 1 -2.31 8.50 -8.22
C MET A 1 -2.34 6.98 -8.03
N VAL A 2 -2.06 6.42 -6.84
CA VAL A 2 -2.11 4.95 -6.58
C VAL A 2 -3.53 4.37 -6.63
N GLU A 3 -4.55 5.09 -6.17
CA GLU A 3 -5.95 4.63 -6.16
C GLU A 3 -6.56 4.42 -7.55
N LEU A 4 -6.12 5.18 -8.57
CA LEU A 4 -6.71 5.07 -9.92
C LEU A 4 -6.34 3.75 -10.60
N TYR A 5 -5.20 3.16 -10.23
CA TYR A 5 -4.72 1.89 -10.79
C TYR A 5 -5.46 0.67 -10.23
N LEU A 6 -5.89 0.74 -8.96
CA LEU A 6 -6.60 -0.39 -8.31
C LEU A 6 -8.04 -0.56 -8.80
N LYS A 7 -8.66 0.49 -9.36
CA LYS A 7 -10.01 0.42 -9.97
C LYS A 7 -10.02 -0.04 -11.43
N ASN A 8 -8.88 -0.33 -12.02
CA ASN A 8 -8.79 -0.71 -13.42
C ASN A 8 -8.99 -2.24 -13.58
N PRO A 9 -10.05 -2.72 -14.25
CA PRO A 9 -10.43 -4.15 -14.29
C PRO A 9 -9.42 -5.06 -15.01
N ILE A 10 -8.35 -4.49 -15.57
CA ILE A 10 -7.28 -5.21 -16.25
C ILE A 10 -6.26 -5.79 -15.23
N ILE A 11 -6.11 -5.18 -14.06
CA ILE A 11 -5.08 -5.59 -13.08
C ILE A 11 -5.65 -6.65 -12.14
N LYS A 12 -5.31 -7.92 -12.40
CA LYS A 12 -5.57 -9.03 -11.48
C LYS A 12 -4.46 -9.10 -10.42
N VAL A 13 -4.69 -8.50 -9.26
CA VAL A 13 -3.78 -8.62 -8.12
C VAL A 13 -3.97 -9.99 -7.48
N LYS A 14 -2.90 -10.81 -7.41
CA LYS A 14 -2.93 -12.11 -6.73
C LYS A 14 -2.31 -12.09 -5.32
N GLN A 15 -1.27 -11.26 -5.13
CA GLN A 15 -0.53 -11.19 -3.87
C GLN A 15 -0.16 -9.74 -3.56
N ILE A 16 -0.30 -9.35 -2.29
CA ILE A 16 0.16 -8.07 -1.75
C ILE A 16 1.30 -8.36 -0.78
N TYR A 17 2.38 -7.61 -0.90
CA TYR A 17 3.53 -7.71 0.01
C TYR A 17 3.68 -6.40 0.78
N GLY A 18 3.90 -6.53 2.08
CA GLY A 18 4.24 -5.39 2.94
C GLY A 18 5.33 -5.79 3.92
N ASP A 19 6.08 -4.83 4.41
CA ASP A 19 7.11 -5.03 5.44
C ASP A 19 6.65 -4.59 6.84
N THR A 20 5.56 -3.83 6.91
CA THR A 20 4.98 -3.35 8.16
C THR A 20 4.06 -4.38 8.79
N GLN A 21 4.59 -5.12 9.77
CA GLN A 21 3.87 -6.19 10.45
C GLN A 21 2.54 -5.75 11.07
N LEU A 22 2.51 -4.57 11.70
CA LEU A 22 1.31 -4.05 12.35
C LEU A 22 0.14 -3.91 11.37
N VAL A 23 0.40 -3.24 10.23
CA VAL A 23 -0.62 -2.99 9.20
C VAL A 23 -1.12 -4.31 8.62
N ILE A 24 -0.22 -5.26 8.35
CA ILE A 24 -0.61 -6.58 7.85
C ILE A 24 -1.51 -7.31 8.85
N ARG A 25 -1.12 -7.35 10.13
CA ARG A 25 -1.92 -8.01 11.17
C ARG A 25 -3.29 -7.36 11.37
N GLN A 26 -3.37 -6.03 11.23
CA GLN A 26 -4.64 -5.31 11.29
C GLN A 26 -5.54 -5.67 10.10
N LEU A 27 -5.01 -5.69 8.88
CA LEU A 27 -5.77 -6.07 7.68
C LEU A 27 -6.18 -7.55 7.66
N MET A 28 -5.46 -8.42 8.37
CA MET A 28 -5.84 -9.82 8.56
C MET A 28 -6.88 -10.02 9.68
N GLY A 29 -7.27 -8.96 10.39
CA GLY A 29 -8.18 -9.02 11.53
C GLY A 29 -7.55 -9.61 12.80
N GLU A 30 -6.23 -9.81 12.82
CA GLU A 30 -5.53 -10.32 14.00
C GLU A 30 -5.44 -9.24 15.09
N TYR A 31 -5.20 -7.99 14.71
CA TYR A 31 -5.01 -6.85 15.61
C TYR A 31 -6.07 -5.77 15.38
N GLU A 32 -6.56 -5.16 16.45
CA GLU A 32 -7.46 -4.00 16.36
C GLU A 32 -6.72 -2.70 16.03
N VAL A 33 -7.40 -1.82 15.30
CA VAL A 33 -6.98 -0.43 15.08
C VAL A 33 -7.59 0.46 16.16
N ARG A 34 -6.76 0.92 17.10
CA ARG A 34 -7.21 1.76 18.22
C ARG A 34 -7.11 3.26 17.97
N LYS A 35 -6.25 3.67 17.03
CA LYS A 35 -6.04 5.08 16.72
C LYS A 35 -7.18 5.57 15.84
N SER A 36 -7.98 6.51 16.33
CA SER A 36 -9.18 7.03 15.65
C SER A 36 -8.89 7.51 14.23
N GLU A 37 -7.76 8.21 14.04
CA GLU A 37 -7.29 8.68 12.73
C GLU A 37 -7.07 7.57 11.70
N LEU A 38 -6.74 6.35 12.15
CA LEU A 38 -6.45 5.21 11.27
C LEU A 38 -7.67 4.32 11.02
N ILE A 39 -8.78 4.51 11.74
CA ILE A 39 -9.99 3.69 11.57
C ILE A 39 -10.56 3.87 10.16
N SER A 40 -10.63 5.11 9.66
CA SER A 40 -11.12 5.39 8.31
C SER A 40 -10.25 4.74 7.23
N ASP A 41 -8.92 4.81 7.39
CA ASP A 41 -7.97 4.24 6.45
C ASP A 41 -8.03 2.72 6.44
N HIS A 42 -8.19 2.12 7.63
CA HIS A 42 -8.34 0.67 7.78
C HIS A 42 -9.62 0.16 7.11
N VAL A 43 -10.78 0.78 7.40
CA VAL A 43 -12.06 0.41 6.78
C VAL A 43 -11.99 0.55 5.26
N TYR A 44 -11.30 1.58 4.76
CA TYR A 44 -11.13 1.75 3.33
C TYR A 44 -10.23 0.67 2.71
N ALA A 45 -9.11 0.35 3.36
CA ALA A 45 -8.21 -0.72 2.92
C ALA A 45 -8.91 -2.10 2.90
N GLU A 46 -9.75 -2.40 3.89
CA GLU A 46 -10.56 -3.63 3.91
C GLU A 46 -11.53 -3.70 2.72
N LYS A 47 -12.22 -2.60 2.41
CA LYS A 47 -13.11 -2.52 1.22
C LYS A 47 -12.34 -2.76 -0.08
N LEU A 48 -11.13 -2.20 -0.19
CA LEU A 48 -10.25 -2.43 -1.33
C LEU A 48 -9.85 -3.91 -1.43
N LEU A 49 -9.45 -4.54 -0.33
CA LEU A 49 -9.10 -5.97 -0.29
C LEU A 49 -10.28 -6.85 -0.72
N GLN A 50 -11.49 -6.54 -0.25
CA GLN A 50 -12.71 -7.24 -0.67
C GLN A 50 -12.97 -7.08 -2.17
N SER A 51 -12.72 -5.89 -2.73
CA SER A 51 -12.91 -5.62 -4.15
C SER A 51 -11.89 -6.32 -5.07
N LEU A 52 -10.69 -6.60 -4.56
CA LEU A 52 -9.59 -7.15 -5.35
C LEU A 52 -9.68 -8.68 -5.56
N CYS A 53 -10.71 -9.36 -5.02
CA CYS A 53 -10.92 -10.82 -5.06
C CYS A 53 -9.73 -11.66 -4.53
N LEU A 54 -9.96 -12.44 -3.47
CA LEU A 54 -9.08 -13.55 -3.00
C LEU A 54 -7.56 -13.27 -3.08
N VAL A 55 -7.15 -12.09 -2.62
CA VAL A 55 -5.75 -11.67 -2.57
C VAL A 55 -5.10 -12.18 -1.29
N SER A 56 -3.93 -12.80 -1.38
CA SER A 56 -3.13 -13.14 -0.19
C SER A 56 -2.22 -11.98 0.19
N ILE A 57 -2.22 -11.58 1.46
CA ILE A 57 -1.26 -10.61 2.00
C ILE A 57 -0.10 -11.37 2.64
N LYS A 58 1.14 -10.97 2.36
CA LYS A 58 2.35 -11.58 2.93
C LYS A 58 3.27 -10.53 3.53
N GLN A 59 3.79 -10.84 4.71
CA GLN A 59 4.88 -10.09 5.30
C GLN A 59 6.19 -10.45 4.60
N VAL A 60 6.93 -9.44 4.18
CA VAL A 60 8.29 -9.57 3.64
C VAL A 60 9.27 -8.75 4.47
N THR A 61 10.56 -9.04 4.32
CA THR A 61 11.58 -8.21 4.95
C THR A 61 11.70 -6.87 4.23
N ARG A 62 12.12 -5.83 4.94
CA ARG A 62 12.40 -4.51 4.36
C ARG A 62 13.39 -4.57 3.18
N LYS A 63 14.36 -5.49 3.24
CA LYS A 63 15.32 -5.75 2.15
C LYS A 63 14.63 -6.22 0.86
N MET A 64 13.49 -6.88 0.95
CA MET A 64 12.68 -7.32 -0.19
C MET A 64 11.68 -6.24 -0.63
N ASN A 65 11.29 -5.32 0.26
CA ASN A 65 10.39 -4.20 -0.05
C ASN A 65 11.11 -2.94 -0.59
N LYS A 66 12.39 -3.06 -0.99
CA LYS A 66 13.25 -1.93 -1.38
C LYS A 66 12.67 -1.00 -2.43
N GLN A 67 11.93 -1.54 -3.40
CA GLN A 67 11.33 -0.72 -4.46
C GLN A 67 10.22 0.17 -3.91
N ALA A 68 9.31 -0.38 -3.09
CA ALA A 68 8.27 0.40 -2.45
C ALA A 68 8.86 1.42 -1.46
N ASP A 69 9.88 1.02 -0.70
CA ASP A 69 10.62 1.92 0.20
C ASP A 69 11.28 3.09 -0.55
N ALA A 70 11.92 2.81 -1.68
CA ALA A 70 12.55 3.85 -2.51
C ALA A 70 11.50 4.84 -3.05
N LEU A 71 10.35 4.33 -3.49
CA LEU A 71 9.24 5.18 -3.95
C LEU A 71 8.64 6.01 -2.82
N ALA A 72 8.43 5.42 -1.64
CA ALA A 72 7.93 6.13 -0.46
C ALA A 72 8.92 7.20 0.01
N GLY A 73 10.22 6.89 0.02
CA GLY A 73 11.28 7.85 0.34
C GLY A 73 11.35 9.00 -0.66
N LEU A 74 11.20 8.70 -1.95
CA LEU A 74 11.13 9.72 -2.99
C LEU A 74 9.89 10.60 -2.83
N ALA A 75 8.71 10.00 -2.62
CA ALA A 75 7.46 10.74 -2.39
C ALA A 75 7.53 11.65 -1.15
N SER A 76 8.09 11.15 -0.04
CA SER A 76 8.31 11.93 1.17
C SER A 76 9.25 13.11 0.94
N SER A 77 10.35 12.88 0.21
CA SER A 77 11.30 13.94 -0.16
C SER A 77 10.65 15.01 -1.05
N LEU A 78 9.80 14.60 -1.99
CA LEU A 78 9.05 15.52 -2.85
C LEU A 78 7.99 16.32 -2.09
N ALA A 79 7.23 15.66 -1.21
CA ALA A 79 6.23 16.31 -0.36
C ALA A 79 6.89 17.37 0.55
N PHE A 80 8.08 17.08 1.07
CA PHE A 80 8.88 18.04 1.84
C PHE A 80 9.28 19.27 1.02
N LEU A 81 9.55 19.11 -0.28
CA LEU A 81 9.95 20.21 -1.17
C LEU A 81 8.75 21.05 -1.68
N GLY A 82 7.51 20.65 -1.39
CA GLY A 82 6.30 21.39 -1.77
C GLY A 82 6.08 21.51 -3.29
N LYS A 83 6.70 20.64 -4.10
CA LYS A 83 6.62 20.68 -5.57
C LYS A 83 5.91 19.44 -6.11
N GLU A 84 4.90 19.66 -6.94
CA GLU A 84 4.26 18.59 -7.71
C GLU A 84 5.19 18.16 -8.86
N ILE A 85 5.72 16.93 -8.80
CA ILE A 85 6.64 16.39 -9.81
C ILE A 85 6.08 15.07 -10.34
N ARG A 86 5.93 14.96 -11.66
CA ARG A 86 5.51 13.73 -12.36
C ARG A 86 6.70 12.79 -12.52
N VAL A 87 6.69 11.68 -11.80
CA VAL A 87 7.74 10.64 -11.89
C VAL A 87 7.27 9.56 -12.86
N LEU A 88 8.04 9.33 -13.93
CA LEU A 88 7.82 8.22 -14.86
C LEU A 88 8.60 7.01 -14.36
N VAL A 89 7.88 5.96 -13.93
CA VAL A 89 8.50 4.70 -13.51
C VAL A 89 8.79 3.88 -14.76
N GLY A 90 10.06 3.83 -15.16
CA GLY A 90 10.52 2.94 -16.23
C GLY A 90 10.85 1.56 -15.67
N GLU A 91 10.29 0.52 -16.27
CA GLU A 91 10.72 -0.87 -16.05
C GLU A 91 12.07 -1.10 -16.75
N LYS A 92 12.92 -1.92 -16.14
CA LYS A 92 14.21 -2.35 -16.68
C LYS A 92 14.22 -3.87 -16.80
#